data_AF-A0A2V6EHC1-F1
#
_entry.id   AF-A0A2V6EHC1-F1
#
_cell.length_a   1.000
_cell.length_b   1.000
_cell.length_c   1.000
_cell.angle_alpha   90.00
_cell.angle_beta   90.00
_cell.angle_gamma   90.00
#
_symmetry.space_group_name_H-M   'P 1'
#
loop_
_entity.id
_entity.type
_entity.pdbx_description
1 polymer ?
#
loop_
_entity_poly.entity_id
_entity_poly.type
_entity_poly.pdbx_seq_one_letter_code
_entity_poly.pdbx_strand_id
1 'polypeptide(L)'
;MSVQVKIPAVGESISSGVVSVWHKKSGEQVKKGDPLFTLETDKVSTEIVAEADGVLKTKAAEGQEVKIGEVVAEIEESSAAAEAPPAKKEKPAPEQAPVAAVADRGQPESPTPATATALSPAVRRIVDEEKLDPAKISGTGKGGRITKGDALAAAQNRRSPERTDTESNAATETVGPVESLAPAAKDGRVVRKKMSPLRRKIAQQLVMAQHTAAILTTFNECDMSEVQALRAHAQEQFTKKNGLKLGFMSFFVKAAVAALKAVPTINGRIEGDDFIQNNFYDIGVAVGTERGLVVPVVRDADKKSFADLERDIADYAKKAREGKLKIEELQGGTFTISNGGVYGSLLSTPILNPPQSGILGMHKIMERPIAVNGAVVVRPMMYLALSYDHRIIDGKEAVTFLIKVKEGIENPKTLPIDF
;
A
#
# COMPACT_ATOMS: atom_id res chain seq x y z
N MET A 1 -28.46 -28.23 -1.14
CA MET A 1 -27.82 -27.63 -2.34
C MET A 1 -26.43 -27.13 -1.97
N SER A 2 -25.60 -26.69 -2.93
CA SER A 2 -24.31 -26.05 -2.61
C SER A 2 -24.40 -24.53 -2.82
N VAL A 3 -24.12 -23.78 -1.77
CA VAL A 3 -24.06 -22.31 -1.80
C VAL A 3 -22.64 -21.88 -2.13
N GLN A 4 -22.46 -21.13 -3.21
CA GLN A 4 -21.13 -20.65 -3.64
C GLN A 4 -20.71 -19.43 -2.83
N VAL A 5 -19.63 -19.56 -2.06
CA VAL A 5 -18.98 -18.44 -1.37
C VAL A 5 -18.13 -17.69 -2.38
N LYS A 6 -18.62 -16.52 -2.81
CA LYS A 6 -17.94 -15.63 -3.75
C LYS A 6 -17.27 -14.47 -3.02
N ILE A 7 -16.20 -13.93 -3.59
CA ILE A 7 -15.62 -12.67 -3.10
C ILE A 7 -16.61 -11.52 -3.37
N PRO A 8 -17.13 -10.83 -2.34
CA PRO A 8 -18.05 -9.71 -2.52
C PRO A 8 -17.32 -8.48 -3.07
N ALA A 9 -18.09 -7.49 -3.56
CA ALA A 9 -17.53 -6.21 -3.97
C ALA A 9 -17.09 -5.39 -2.74
N VAL A 10 -15.78 -5.19 -2.58
CA VAL A 10 -15.18 -4.51 -1.40
C VAL A 10 -14.91 -3.03 -1.71
N GLY A 11 -15.97 -2.29 -2.04
CA GLY A 11 -15.89 -0.87 -2.45
C GLY A 11 -15.50 -0.67 -3.92
N GLU A 12 -15.79 0.52 -4.45
CA GLU A 12 -15.86 0.80 -5.90
C GLU A 12 -14.51 0.76 -6.65
N SER A 13 -13.37 0.76 -5.94
CA SER A 13 -12.03 0.80 -6.55
C SER A 13 -11.14 -0.41 -6.25
N ILE A 14 -11.68 -1.47 -5.64
CA ILE A 14 -10.94 -2.72 -5.40
C ILE A 14 -11.32 -3.73 -6.49
N SER A 15 -10.36 -4.51 -6.99
CA SER A 15 -10.57 -5.49 -8.07
C SER A 15 -10.15 -6.93 -7.70
N SER A 16 -9.25 -7.08 -6.74
CA SER A 16 -8.81 -8.36 -6.17
C SER A 16 -8.49 -8.23 -4.68
N GLY A 17 -8.38 -9.38 -4.00
CA GLY A 17 -7.89 -9.50 -2.63
C GLY A 17 -7.16 -10.82 -2.43
N VAL A 18 -6.57 -11.02 -1.25
CA VAL A 18 -5.93 -12.29 -0.85
C VAL A 18 -6.69 -12.92 0.30
N VAL A 19 -6.94 -14.23 0.21
CA VAL A 19 -7.46 -15.01 1.34
C VAL A 19 -6.34 -15.11 2.38
N SER A 20 -6.40 -14.28 3.42
CA SER A 20 -5.29 -14.05 4.36
C SER A 20 -5.18 -15.16 5.40
N VAL A 21 -6.30 -15.58 6.00
CA VAL A 21 -6.40 -16.66 7.01
C VAL A 21 -7.76 -17.32 6.87
N TRP A 22 -7.80 -18.66 6.82
CA TRP A 22 -9.04 -19.42 6.98
C TRP A 22 -9.36 -19.61 8.47
N HIS A 23 -10.52 -19.14 8.92
CA HIS A 23 -11.02 -19.34 10.28
C HIS A 23 -11.73 -20.70 10.46
N LYS A 24 -12.22 -21.26 9.34
CA LYS A 24 -12.86 -22.58 9.25
C LYS A 24 -12.16 -23.40 8.18
N LYS A 25 -11.92 -24.69 8.45
CA LYS A 25 -11.23 -25.59 7.51
C LYS A 25 -12.21 -26.26 6.55
N SER A 26 -11.70 -26.70 5.40
CA SER A 26 -12.47 -27.57 4.50
C SER A 26 -12.87 -28.86 5.23
N GLY A 27 -14.15 -29.20 5.18
CA GLY A 27 -14.77 -30.30 5.90
C GLY A 27 -15.39 -29.92 7.26
N GLU A 28 -15.20 -28.70 7.75
CA GLU A 28 -15.86 -28.24 8.98
C GLU A 28 -17.29 -27.78 8.74
N GLN A 29 -18.15 -28.00 9.74
CA GLN A 29 -19.53 -27.53 9.72
C GLN A 29 -19.57 -26.05 10.15
N VAL A 30 -20.25 -25.24 9.34
CA VAL A 30 -20.39 -23.80 9.51
C VAL A 30 -21.87 -23.45 9.64
N LYS A 31 -22.17 -22.49 10.52
CA LYS A 31 -23.51 -21.92 10.64
C LYS A 31 -23.60 -20.59 9.91
N LYS A 32 -24.80 -20.21 9.47
CA LYS A 32 -25.06 -18.88 8.91
C LYS A 32 -24.61 -17.80 9.89
N GLY A 33 -23.72 -16.91 9.42
CA GLY A 33 -23.09 -15.86 10.23
C GLY A 33 -21.72 -16.24 10.83
N ASP A 34 -21.27 -17.49 10.77
CA ASP A 34 -19.91 -17.87 11.19
C ASP A 34 -18.85 -17.21 10.28
N PRO A 35 -17.75 -16.64 10.82
CA PRO A 35 -16.64 -16.16 10.02
C PRO A 35 -15.91 -17.33 9.35
N LEU A 36 -15.75 -17.26 8.03
CA LEU A 36 -15.10 -18.28 7.21
C LEU A 36 -13.61 -17.99 7.03
N PHE A 37 -13.27 -16.77 6.59
CA PHE A 37 -11.90 -16.34 6.33
C PHE A 37 -11.76 -14.82 6.37
N THR A 38 -10.54 -14.34 6.59
CA THR A 38 -10.17 -12.93 6.41
C THR A 38 -9.75 -12.69 4.96
N LEU A 39 -10.40 -11.76 4.26
CA LEU A 39 -9.98 -11.23 2.96
C LEU A 39 -9.11 -9.98 3.17
N GLU A 40 -7.84 -10.02 2.79
CA GLU A 40 -6.94 -8.86 2.83
C GLU A 40 -6.87 -8.19 1.46
N THR A 41 -7.25 -6.92 1.39
CA THR A 41 -7.16 -6.08 0.19
C THR A 41 -5.95 -5.14 0.27
N ASP A 42 -5.74 -4.27 -0.73
CA ASP A 42 -4.69 -3.25 -0.70
C ASP A 42 -5.00 -2.08 0.25
N LYS A 43 -6.21 -2.01 0.82
CA LYS A 43 -6.67 -0.95 1.74
C LYS A 43 -7.03 -1.46 3.14
N VAL A 44 -7.79 -2.55 3.23
CA VAL A 44 -8.36 -3.06 4.49
C VAL A 44 -8.45 -4.60 4.50
N SER A 45 -8.54 -5.20 5.69
CA SER A 45 -8.90 -6.62 5.85
C SER A 45 -10.37 -6.72 6.26
N THR A 46 -11.15 -7.56 5.58
CA THR A 46 -12.59 -7.77 5.86
C THR A 46 -12.83 -9.25 6.15
N GLU A 47 -13.61 -9.57 7.19
CA GLU A 47 -14.03 -10.94 7.47
C GLU A 47 -15.23 -11.31 6.59
N ILE A 48 -15.15 -12.47 5.93
CA ILE A 48 -16.24 -13.03 5.11
C ILE A 48 -16.96 -14.09 5.94
N VAL A 49 -18.28 -13.95 6.07
CA VAL A 49 -19.16 -14.83 6.87
C VAL A 49 -19.93 -15.82 6.00
N ALA A 50 -20.39 -16.91 6.60
CA ALA A 50 -21.23 -17.91 5.93
C ALA A 50 -22.66 -17.40 5.69
N GLU A 51 -23.16 -17.56 4.47
CA GLU A 51 -24.54 -17.15 4.10
C GLU A 51 -25.61 -18.20 4.44
N ALA A 52 -25.19 -19.45 4.65
CA ALA A 52 -26.03 -20.61 4.91
C ALA A 52 -25.35 -21.61 5.88
N ASP A 53 -26.14 -22.52 6.45
CA ASP A 53 -25.65 -23.64 7.26
C ASP A 53 -25.20 -24.80 6.37
N GLY A 54 -24.06 -25.43 6.67
CA GLY A 54 -23.60 -26.59 5.91
C GLY A 54 -22.14 -26.97 6.17
N VAL A 55 -21.57 -27.80 5.29
CA VAL A 55 -20.16 -28.20 5.33
C VAL A 55 -19.35 -27.33 4.37
N LEU A 56 -18.30 -26.67 4.88
CA LEU A 56 -17.43 -25.81 4.09
C LEU A 56 -16.46 -26.62 3.22
N LYS A 57 -16.32 -26.25 1.95
CA LYS A 57 -15.38 -26.85 1.00
C LYS A 57 -14.55 -25.77 0.32
N THR A 58 -13.29 -25.62 0.72
CA THR A 58 -12.44 -24.51 0.24
C THR A 58 -11.87 -24.82 -1.14
N LYS A 59 -11.91 -23.84 -2.05
CA LYS A 59 -11.29 -23.90 -3.38
C LYS A 59 -10.04 -23.01 -3.50
N ALA A 60 -10.00 -21.90 -2.77
CA ALA A 60 -8.83 -21.03 -2.68
C ALA A 60 -7.93 -21.39 -1.49
N ALA A 61 -6.62 -21.47 -1.72
CA ALA A 61 -5.63 -21.69 -0.66
C ALA A 61 -5.39 -20.41 0.17
N GLU A 62 -4.89 -20.58 1.40
CA GLU A 62 -4.41 -19.45 2.20
C GLU A 62 -3.21 -18.78 1.51
N GLY A 63 -3.22 -17.45 1.43
CA GLY A 63 -2.26 -16.64 0.67
C GLY A 63 -2.50 -16.56 -0.85
N GLN A 64 -3.57 -17.19 -1.36
CA GLN A 64 -3.99 -17.09 -2.77
C GLN A 64 -4.65 -15.73 -3.04
N GLU A 65 -4.31 -15.15 -4.19
CA GLU A 65 -4.94 -13.92 -4.72
C GLU A 65 -6.15 -14.31 -5.58
N VAL A 66 -7.28 -13.63 -5.35
CA VAL A 66 -8.62 -13.95 -5.86
C VAL A 66 -9.31 -12.68 -6.33
N LYS A 67 -10.10 -12.78 -7.41
CA LYS A 67 -10.83 -11.65 -8.00
C LYS A 67 -12.21 -11.48 -7.38
N ILE A 68 -12.77 -10.27 -7.48
CA ILE A 68 -14.17 -10.04 -7.09
C ILE A 68 -15.10 -10.92 -7.95
N GLY A 69 -16.09 -11.55 -7.31
CA GLY A 69 -16.99 -12.52 -7.93
C GLY A 69 -16.44 -13.94 -8.10
N GLU A 70 -15.14 -14.18 -7.82
CA GLU A 70 -14.54 -15.51 -7.86
C GLU A 70 -15.07 -16.41 -6.75
N VAL A 71 -15.36 -17.68 -7.06
CA VAL A 71 -15.87 -18.69 -6.11
C VAL A 71 -14.69 -19.29 -5.35
N VAL A 72 -14.56 -18.94 -4.07
CA VAL A 72 -13.42 -19.34 -3.22
C VAL A 72 -13.72 -20.51 -2.29
N ALA A 73 -15.01 -20.79 -2.03
CA ALA A 73 -15.48 -21.99 -1.37
C ALA A 73 -16.92 -22.33 -1.78
N GLU A 74 -17.37 -23.52 -1.41
CA GLU A 74 -18.78 -23.94 -1.48
C GLU A 74 -19.22 -24.44 -0.10
N ILE A 75 -20.45 -24.12 0.29
CA ILE A 75 -21.10 -24.64 1.50
C ILE A 75 -22.13 -25.67 1.03
N GLU A 76 -21.88 -26.95 1.30
CA GLU A 76 -22.82 -28.03 1.00
C GLU A 76 -23.86 -28.11 2.13
N GLU A 77 -25.11 -27.71 1.85
CA GLU A 77 -26.22 -27.79 2.81
C GLU A 77 -26.46 -29.25 3.21
N SER A 78 -26.30 -29.55 4.51
CA SER A 78 -26.64 -30.85 5.09
C SER A 78 -27.96 -30.76 5.84
N SER A 79 -28.96 -31.55 5.41
CA SER A 79 -30.19 -31.73 6.18
C SER A 79 -30.03 -32.83 7.23
N ALA A 80 -30.48 -32.54 8.46
CA ALA A 80 -30.52 -33.42 9.62
C ALA A 80 -29.17 -33.68 10.32
N ALA A 81 -29.23 -33.63 11.65
CA ALA A 81 -28.16 -34.04 12.54
C ALA A 81 -28.12 -35.57 12.69
N ALA A 82 -26.92 -36.16 12.71
CA ALA A 82 -26.70 -37.52 13.18
C ALA A 82 -25.28 -37.66 13.76
N GLU A 83 -25.17 -38.52 14.76
CA GLU A 83 -24.06 -38.71 15.68
C GLU A 83 -22.74 -39.23 15.06
N ALA A 84 -21.62 -38.95 15.74
CA ALA A 84 -20.38 -39.73 15.63
C ALA A 84 -20.60 -41.12 16.28
N PRO A 85 -19.97 -42.23 15.82
CA PRO A 85 -18.52 -42.49 16.07
C PRO A 85 -17.86 -43.43 15.00
N PRO A 86 -16.74 -44.14 15.27
CA PRO A 86 -15.42 -43.70 15.75
C PRO A 86 -14.28 -44.04 14.75
N ALA A 87 -13.05 -43.63 15.08
CA ALA A 87 -11.85 -43.90 14.28
C ALA A 87 -11.36 -45.37 14.31
N LYS A 88 -10.72 -45.80 13.20
CA LYS A 88 -9.77 -46.93 13.17
C LYS A 88 -8.52 -46.59 12.35
N LYS A 89 -7.38 -47.11 12.82
CA LYS A 89 -6.05 -46.99 12.19
C LYS A 89 -5.94 -47.94 10.99
N GLU A 90 -5.10 -47.62 10.00
CA GLU A 90 -3.91 -48.44 9.67
C GLU A 90 -2.98 -47.81 8.61
N LYS A 91 -1.75 -48.33 8.61
CA LYS A 91 -0.59 -48.15 7.69
C LYS A 91 -0.02 -49.58 7.53
N PRO A 92 0.74 -49.98 6.47
CA PRO A 92 1.36 -49.20 5.41
C PRO A 92 1.22 -49.80 3.97
N ALA A 93 2.03 -49.27 3.05
CA ALA A 93 2.20 -49.65 1.63
C ALA A 93 2.85 -51.05 1.43
N PRO A 94 3.06 -51.61 0.20
CA PRO A 94 3.84 -50.97 -0.89
C PRO A 94 3.52 -51.31 -2.39
N GLU A 95 4.25 -50.62 -3.29
CA GLU A 95 4.73 -51.03 -4.65
C GLU A 95 3.74 -51.50 -5.74
N GLN A 96 3.78 -51.01 -6.99
CA GLN A 96 4.93 -50.94 -7.91
C GLN A 96 4.85 -49.78 -8.94
N ALA A 97 5.96 -49.54 -9.64
CA ALA A 97 6.12 -48.50 -10.67
C ALA A 97 6.27 -49.11 -12.10
N PRO A 98 6.97 -48.50 -13.09
CA PRO A 98 6.30 -47.95 -14.28
C PRO A 98 6.70 -48.65 -15.60
N VAL A 99 6.14 -48.20 -16.73
CA VAL A 99 6.60 -48.58 -18.09
C VAL A 99 6.95 -47.32 -18.89
N ALA A 100 8.04 -47.37 -19.65
CA ALA A 100 8.65 -46.26 -20.38
C ALA A 100 8.52 -46.39 -21.93
N ALA A 101 9.16 -45.46 -22.66
CA ALA A 101 9.26 -45.36 -24.13
C ALA A 101 9.83 -46.65 -24.81
N VAL A 102 9.91 -46.83 -26.15
CA VAL A 102 10.39 -46.00 -27.30
C VAL A 102 9.90 -46.65 -28.64
N ALA A 103 10.10 -46.19 -29.90
CA ALA A 103 10.82 -45.07 -30.54
C ALA A 103 10.29 -44.72 -31.98
N ASP A 104 10.47 -43.45 -32.39
CA ASP A 104 11.12 -42.94 -33.63
C ASP A 104 10.90 -43.54 -35.05
N ARG A 105 10.61 -42.66 -36.03
CA ARG A 105 11.41 -42.43 -37.28
C ARG A 105 10.74 -41.45 -38.26
N GLY A 106 11.53 -40.61 -38.94
CA GLY A 106 11.22 -40.15 -40.32
C GLY A 106 11.41 -38.66 -40.65
N GLN A 107 12.62 -38.27 -41.05
CA GLN A 107 12.89 -37.05 -41.84
C GLN A 107 12.68 -37.36 -43.34
N PRO A 108 12.43 -36.36 -44.23
CA PRO A 108 13.56 -35.84 -45.02
C PRO A 108 13.50 -34.35 -45.47
N GLU A 109 14.71 -33.81 -45.61
CA GLU A 109 15.31 -32.86 -46.59
C GLU A 109 14.53 -31.80 -47.40
N SER A 110 15.28 -30.72 -47.68
CA SER A 110 14.97 -29.50 -48.44
C SER A 110 15.04 -29.66 -49.97
N PRO A 111 14.55 -28.66 -50.73
CA PRO A 111 15.37 -28.13 -51.83
C PRO A 111 15.44 -26.59 -51.92
N THR A 112 16.35 -26.12 -52.77
CA THR A 112 16.87 -24.76 -52.99
C THR A 112 15.93 -23.80 -53.77
N PRO A 113 16.24 -22.48 -53.87
CA PRO A 113 15.23 -21.44 -54.15
C PRO A 113 14.93 -21.20 -55.64
N ALA A 114 13.71 -20.75 -55.91
CA ALA A 114 13.26 -20.26 -57.21
C ALA A 114 12.87 -18.76 -57.16
N THR A 115 12.95 -18.10 -58.32
CA THR A 115 12.95 -16.63 -58.46
C THR A 115 11.61 -15.94 -58.24
N ALA A 116 11.68 -14.65 -57.91
CA ALA A 116 10.53 -13.79 -57.70
C ALA A 116 9.74 -13.55 -59.01
N THR A 117 8.43 -13.87 -59.01
CA THR A 117 7.32 -12.98 -59.44
C THR A 117 5.96 -13.69 -59.35
N ALA A 118 5.16 -13.42 -58.30
CA ALA A 118 3.68 -13.54 -58.31
C ALA A 118 3.03 -13.04 -56.99
N LEU A 119 3.45 -11.91 -56.43
CA LEU A 119 2.76 -11.34 -55.25
C LEU A 119 1.33 -10.90 -55.61
N SER A 120 0.34 -11.35 -54.83
CA SER A 120 -1.06 -10.91 -54.98
C SER A 120 -1.24 -9.45 -54.56
N PRO A 121 -2.26 -8.71 -55.06
CA PRO A 121 -2.42 -7.28 -54.77
C PRO A 121 -2.50 -6.93 -53.28
N ALA A 122 -3.13 -7.80 -52.48
CA ALA A 122 -3.24 -7.62 -51.03
C ALA A 122 -1.90 -7.83 -50.30
N VAL A 123 -1.00 -8.66 -50.84
CA VAL A 123 0.34 -8.90 -50.27
C VAL A 123 1.30 -7.78 -50.68
N ARG A 124 1.23 -7.29 -51.94
CA ARG A 124 2.03 -6.13 -52.38
C ARG A 124 1.79 -4.91 -51.48
N ARG A 125 0.52 -4.56 -51.25
CA ARG A 125 0.16 -3.44 -50.38
C ARG A 125 0.82 -3.54 -48.99
N ILE A 126 0.76 -4.70 -48.34
CA ILE A 126 1.35 -4.91 -47.00
C ILE A 126 2.89 -4.86 -47.06
N VAL A 127 3.50 -5.43 -48.10
CA VAL A 127 4.95 -5.37 -48.33
C VAL A 127 5.43 -3.93 -48.50
N ASP A 128 4.71 -3.13 -49.30
CA ASP A 128 5.05 -1.74 -49.60
C ASP A 128 4.83 -0.83 -48.37
N GLU A 129 3.71 -1.01 -47.65
CA GLU A 129 3.35 -0.24 -46.45
C GLU A 129 4.30 -0.52 -45.26
N GLU A 130 4.62 -1.79 -45.00
CA GLU A 130 5.49 -2.21 -43.88
C GLU A 130 6.98 -2.33 -44.29
N LYS A 131 7.33 -1.91 -45.51
CA LYS A 131 8.68 -1.94 -46.12
C LYS A 131 9.38 -3.30 -45.97
N LEU A 132 8.65 -4.38 -46.19
CA LEU A 132 9.16 -5.74 -46.05
C LEU A 132 9.98 -6.14 -47.29
N ASP A 133 10.92 -7.07 -47.12
CA ASP A 133 11.63 -7.71 -48.23
C ASP A 133 10.91 -9.04 -48.57
N PRO A 134 10.25 -9.16 -49.75
CA PRO A 134 9.56 -10.39 -50.15
C PRO A 134 10.46 -11.61 -50.19
N ALA A 135 11.76 -11.46 -50.42
CA ALA A 135 12.70 -12.58 -50.46
C ALA A 135 12.94 -13.21 -49.07
N LYS A 136 12.56 -12.51 -47.99
CA LYS A 136 12.72 -12.95 -46.60
C LYS A 136 11.43 -13.48 -45.96
N ILE A 137 10.31 -13.51 -46.70
CA ILE A 137 9.03 -14.02 -46.21
C ILE A 137 8.80 -15.43 -46.76
N SER A 138 8.78 -16.42 -45.87
CA SER A 138 8.42 -17.79 -46.26
C SER A 138 6.92 -17.87 -46.60
N GLY A 139 6.59 -18.28 -47.82
CA GLY A 139 5.23 -18.30 -48.33
C GLY A 139 4.53 -19.64 -48.10
N THR A 140 3.45 -19.65 -47.32
CA THR A 140 2.69 -20.88 -46.98
C THR A 140 1.63 -21.25 -48.02
N GLY A 141 1.40 -20.41 -49.03
CA GLY A 141 0.39 -20.60 -50.06
C GLY A 141 0.78 -21.60 -51.14
N LYS A 142 -0.24 -22.15 -51.85
CA LYS A 142 -0.09 -23.20 -52.87
C LYS A 142 1.00 -22.87 -53.91
N GLY A 143 2.10 -23.62 -53.86
CA GLY A 143 3.29 -23.43 -54.69
C GLY A 143 4.30 -22.42 -54.13
N GLY A 144 4.48 -22.35 -52.81
CA GLY A 144 5.44 -21.45 -52.14
C GLY A 144 5.05 -19.97 -52.20
N ARG A 145 3.78 -19.65 -52.43
CA ARG A 145 3.32 -18.26 -52.60
C ARG A 145 3.08 -17.59 -51.24
N ILE A 146 3.61 -16.38 -51.08
CA ILE A 146 3.35 -15.54 -49.92
C ILE A 146 1.85 -15.19 -49.85
N THR A 147 1.23 -15.53 -48.73
CA THR A 147 -0.17 -15.22 -48.41
C THR A 147 -0.27 -13.90 -47.62
N LYS A 148 -1.50 -13.41 -47.44
CA LYS A 148 -1.77 -12.26 -46.56
C LYS A 148 -1.37 -12.54 -45.11
N GLY A 149 -1.49 -13.80 -44.65
CA GLY A 149 -1.08 -14.21 -43.30
C GLY A 149 0.42 -14.10 -43.10
N ASP A 150 1.20 -14.61 -44.05
CA ASP A 150 2.67 -14.60 -44.00
C ASP A 150 3.23 -13.17 -43.97
N ALA A 151 2.65 -12.25 -44.76
CA ALA A 151 3.05 -10.85 -44.79
C ALA A 151 2.73 -10.11 -43.48
N LEU A 152 1.58 -10.38 -42.85
CA LEU A 152 1.21 -9.82 -41.55
C LEU A 152 2.07 -10.40 -40.42
N ALA A 153 2.38 -11.69 -40.45
CA ALA A 153 3.28 -12.33 -39.49
C ALA A 153 4.70 -11.75 -39.59
N ALA A 154 5.20 -11.51 -40.81
CA ALA A 154 6.49 -10.86 -41.03
C ALA A 154 6.52 -9.40 -40.50
N ALA A 155 5.44 -8.63 -40.69
CA ALA A 155 5.31 -7.29 -40.11
C ALA A 155 5.27 -7.32 -38.57
N GLN A 156 4.58 -8.29 -37.98
CA GLN A 156 4.47 -8.45 -36.53
C GLN A 156 5.79 -8.86 -35.88
N ASN A 157 6.52 -9.83 -36.46
CA ASN A 157 7.83 -10.23 -35.94
C ASN A 157 8.87 -9.09 -35.98
N ARG A 158 8.71 -8.12 -36.90
CA ARG A 158 9.59 -6.93 -36.97
C ARG A 158 9.40 -5.95 -35.80
N ARG A 159 8.33 -6.10 -34.99
CA ARG A 159 8.11 -5.28 -33.78
C ARG A 159 8.82 -5.80 -32.54
N SER A 160 9.50 -6.95 -32.64
CA SER A 160 10.46 -7.44 -31.63
C SER A 160 11.88 -7.09 -32.10
N PRO A 161 12.59 -6.14 -31.46
CA PRO A 161 13.86 -5.64 -31.99
C PRO A 161 15.03 -6.56 -31.64
N GLU A 162 15.49 -7.35 -32.62
CA GLU A 162 16.91 -7.70 -32.70
C GLU A 162 17.70 -6.42 -33.03
N ARG A 163 18.46 -5.90 -32.07
CA ARG A 163 19.43 -4.82 -32.33
C ARG A 163 20.71 -5.42 -32.89
N THR A 164 21.03 -5.08 -34.14
CA THR A 164 22.38 -5.21 -34.68
C THR A 164 23.25 -4.05 -34.20
N ASP A 165 24.51 -4.35 -33.86
CA ASP A 165 25.46 -3.38 -33.32
C ASP A 165 25.88 -2.30 -34.32
N THR A 166 25.74 -1.02 -33.93
CA THR A 166 26.66 0.05 -34.34
C THR A 166 26.50 1.28 -33.44
N GLU A 167 27.55 1.57 -32.68
CA GLU A 167 27.99 2.87 -32.15
C GLU A 167 26.95 3.98 -31.88
N SER A 168 26.60 4.19 -30.60
CA SER A 168 26.77 5.51 -29.96
C SER A 168 26.81 5.39 -28.44
N ASN A 169 27.81 6.02 -27.83
CA ASN A 169 28.10 5.93 -26.40
C ASN A 169 27.34 7.01 -25.62
N ALA A 170 26.19 6.67 -25.05
CA ALA A 170 25.48 7.48 -24.07
C ALA A 170 24.79 6.57 -23.04
N ALA A 171 25.55 6.17 -22.02
CA ALA A 171 25.07 5.29 -20.95
C ALA A 171 23.95 5.97 -20.13
N THR A 172 22.70 5.65 -20.48
CA THR A 172 21.55 5.85 -19.58
C THR A 172 21.33 4.52 -18.88
N GLU A 173 21.77 4.39 -17.64
CA GLU A 173 21.57 3.17 -16.84
C GLU A 173 20.08 3.00 -16.49
N THR A 174 19.31 2.41 -17.41
CA THR A 174 18.01 1.84 -17.07
C THR A 174 18.25 0.59 -16.23
N VAL A 175 18.20 0.76 -14.91
CA VAL A 175 18.23 -0.35 -13.96
C VAL A 175 17.00 -1.24 -14.20
N GLY A 176 17.17 -2.28 -15.01
CA GLY A 176 16.16 -3.32 -15.19
C GLY A 176 15.89 -4.02 -13.86
N PRO A 177 14.69 -4.59 -13.65
CA PRO A 177 14.39 -5.36 -12.45
C PRO A 177 15.44 -6.48 -12.29
N VAL A 178 16.15 -6.46 -11.16
CA VAL A 178 17.18 -7.46 -10.87
C VAL A 178 16.49 -8.79 -10.55
N GLU A 179 16.22 -9.59 -11.59
CA GLU A 179 15.57 -10.88 -11.46
C GLU A 179 16.58 -11.92 -10.91
N SER A 180 16.87 -11.80 -9.61
CA SER A 180 17.70 -12.74 -8.88
C SER A 180 16.94 -14.06 -8.66
N LEU A 181 16.88 -14.87 -9.72
CA LEU A 181 16.49 -16.29 -9.67
C LEU A 181 17.58 -17.17 -9.04
N ALA A 182 18.16 -16.71 -7.92
CA ALA A 182 18.87 -17.62 -7.03
C ALA A 182 17.83 -18.58 -6.41
N PRO A 183 17.95 -19.91 -6.61
CA PRO A 183 17.10 -20.86 -5.90
C PRO A 183 17.33 -20.67 -4.40
N ALA A 184 16.26 -20.53 -3.63
CA ALA A 184 16.35 -20.28 -2.20
C ALA A 184 17.19 -21.39 -1.54
N ALA A 185 18.31 -21.00 -0.91
CA ALA A 185 19.23 -21.94 -0.29
C ALA A 185 18.47 -22.77 0.76
N LYS A 186 18.42 -24.09 0.56
CA LYS A 186 17.65 -25.03 1.40
C LYS A 186 18.25 -25.26 2.79
N ASP A 187 19.36 -24.59 3.11
CA ASP A 187 20.08 -24.68 4.38
C ASP A 187 19.45 -23.85 5.52
N GLY A 188 18.30 -23.19 5.26
CA GLY A 188 17.58 -22.42 6.26
C GLY A 188 18.16 -21.05 6.58
N ARG A 189 19.28 -20.63 5.96
CA ARG A 189 19.86 -19.29 6.15
C ARG A 189 18.95 -18.16 5.65
N VAL A 190 17.97 -18.45 4.78
CA VAL A 190 17.02 -17.48 4.24
C VAL A 190 15.60 -18.03 4.30
N VAL A 191 14.70 -17.30 4.95
CA VAL A 191 13.25 -17.58 4.95
C VAL A 191 12.55 -16.61 4.00
N ARG A 192 12.10 -17.10 2.83
CA ARG A 192 11.32 -16.30 1.87
C ARG A 192 9.84 -16.30 2.27
N LYS A 193 9.29 -15.11 2.60
CA LYS A 193 7.85 -14.88 2.82
C LYS A 193 7.31 -13.95 1.74
N LYS A 194 6.12 -14.24 1.19
CA LYS A 194 5.43 -13.35 0.25
C LYS A 194 4.92 -12.12 1.01
N MET A 195 5.13 -10.91 0.47
CA MET A 195 4.52 -9.70 1.04
C MET A 195 3.01 -9.71 0.81
N SER A 196 2.26 -9.35 1.85
CA SER A 196 0.80 -9.16 1.77
C SER A 196 0.44 -8.04 0.79
N PRO A 197 -0.80 -8.00 0.26
CA PRO A 197 -1.24 -6.95 -0.67
C PRO A 197 -1.08 -5.55 -0.10
N LEU A 198 -1.55 -5.32 1.14
CA LEU A 198 -1.43 -4.05 1.86
C LEU A 198 0.04 -3.63 1.98
N ARG A 199 0.93 -4.54 2.40
CA ARG A 199 2.36 -4.21 2.55
C ARG A 199 3.02 -3.87 1.22
N ARG A 200 2.63 -4.53 0.12
CA ARG A 200 3.11 -4.24 -1.24
C ARG A 200 2.64 -2.88 -1.72
N LYS A 201 1.37 -2.52 -1.47
CA LYS A 201 0.79 -1.22 -1.82
C LYS A 201 1.46 -0.07 -1.07
N ILE A 202 1.65 -0.23 0.24
CA ILE A 202 2.39 0.74 1.07
C ILE A 202 3.82 0.91 0.55
N ALA A 203 4.53 -0.17 0.22
CA ALA A 203 5.88 -0.08 -0.34
C ALA A 203 5.92 0.68 -1.67
N GLN A 204 4.97 0.42 -2.58
CA GLN A 204 4.83 1.18 -3.82
C GLN A 204 4.56 2.67 -3.57
N GLN A 205 3.67 3.01 -2.64
CA GLN A 205 3.33 4.41 -2.31
C GLN A 205 4.49 5.17 -1.68
N LEU A 206 5.27 4.53 -0.79
CA LEU A 206 6.47 5.14 -0.18
C LEU A 206 7.58 5.41 -1.20
N VAL A 207 7.81 4.46 -2.12
CA VAL A 207 8.77 4.63 -3.23
C VAL A 207 8.28 5.70 -4.21
N MET A 208 6.98 5.71 -4.55
CA MET A 208 6.37 6.75 -5.37
C MET A 208 6.60 8.14 -4.78
N ALA A 209 6.32 8.34 -3.47
CA ALA A 209 6.49 9.63 -2.81
C ALA A 209 7.93 10.18 -2.94
N GLN A 210 8.94 9.32 -2.84
CA GLN A 210 10.36 9.69 -2.99
C GLN A 210 10.75 10.03 -4.44
N HIS A 211 10.09 9.43 -5.44
CA HIS A 211 10.34 9.73 -6.85
C HIS A 211 9.52 10.91 -7.38
N THR A 212 8.35 11.20 -6.79
CA THR A 212 7.45 12.26 -7.30
C THR A 212 7.63 13.60 -6.60
N ALA A 213 8.11 13.65 -5.36
CA ALA A 213 8.29 14.90 -4.59
C ALA A 213 9.76 15.21 -4.32
N ALA A 214 10.13 16.49 -4.29
CA ALA A 214 11.47 16.92 -3.86
C ALA A 214 11.49 17.02 -2.33
N ILE A 215 11.49 15.88 -1.65
CA ILE A 215 11.33 15.84 -0.19
C ILE A 215 12.58 16.42 0.51
N LEU A 216 12.40 17.49 1.27
CA LEU A 216 13.40 18.02 2.20
C LEU A 216 12.83 18.03 3.63
N THR A 217 13.69 17.87 4.63
CA THR A 217 13.31 17.92 6.06
C THR A 217 14.04 19.04 6.78
N THR A 218 13.30 19.84 7.54
CA THR A 218 13.84 20.80 8.50
C THR A 218 13.49 20.39 9.94
N PHE A 219 14.30 20.80 10.91
CA PHE A 219 14.25 20.32 12.30
C PHE A 219 14.32 21.44 13.32
N ASN A 220 13.58 21.31 14.41
CA ASN A 220 13.67 22.17 15.59
C ASN A 220 13.62 21.34 16.88
N GLU A 221 14.28 21.84 17.93
CA GLU A 221 14.03 21.40 19.30
C GLU A 221 12.85 22.19 19.90
N CYS A 222 12.02 21.51 20.69
CA CYS A 222 10.85 22.05 21.37
C CYS A 222 10.90 21.69 22.86
N ASP A 223 10.81 22.69 23.74
CA ASP A 223 10.62 22.50 25.18
C ASP A 223 9.16 22.10 25.43
N MET A 224 8.96 21.00 26.14
CA MET A 224 7.63 20.49 26.48
C MET A 224 7.16 20.94 27.87
N SER A 225 7.95 21.73 28.63
CA SER A 225 7.65 22.12 30.01
C SER A 225 6.24 22.71 30.18
N GLU A 226 5.89 23.74 29.41
CA GLU A 226 4.62 24.46 29.62
C GLU A 226 3.40 23.64 29.21
N VAL A 227 3.47 22.89 28.09
CA VAL A 227 2.38 21.99 27.70
C VAL A 227 2.25 20.79 28.65
N GLN A 228 3.34 20.29 29.23
CA GLN A 228 3.29 19.26 30.27
C GLN A 228 2.64 19.79 31.55
N ALA A 229 3.04 20.98 32.01
CA ALA A 229 2.48 21.62 33.20
C ALA A 229 0.97 21.92 33.04
N LEU A 230 0.58 22.55 31.92
CA LEU A 230 -0.81 22.82 31.60
C LEU A 230 -1.65 21.55 31.52
N ARG A 231 -1.16 20.53 30.81
CA ARG A 231 -1.83 19.24 30.69
C ARG A 231 -2.00 18.59 32.07
N ALA A 232 -0.96 18.56 32.90
CA ALA A 232 -1.03 17.98 34.24
C ALA A 232 -2.05 18.67 35.13
N HIS A 233 -2.08 20.02 35.12
CA HIS A 233 -3.05 20.82 35.86
C HIS A 233 -4.50 20.58 35.42
N ALA A 234 -4.74 20.52 34.10
CA ALA A 234 -6.10 20.35 33.56
C ALA A 234 -6.59 18.88 33.51
N GLN A 235 -5.69 17.90 33.66
CA GLN A 235 -5.97 16.48 33.37
C GLN A 235 -7.20 15.94 34.11
N GLU A 236 -7.34 16.23 35.41
CA GLU A 236 -8.43 15.69 36.23
C GLU A 236 -9.79 16.27 35.82
N GLN A 237 -9.90 17.60 35.79
CA GLN A 237 -11.11 18.32 35.38
C GLN A 237 -11.55 17.93 33.97
N PHE A 238 -10.60 17.89 33.02
CA PHE A 238 -10.86 17.46 31.64
C PHE A 238 -11.40 16.03 31.59
N THR A 239 -10.77 15.10 32.30
CA THR A 239 -11.18 13.69 32.30
C THR A 239 -12.56 13.51 32.92
N LYS A 240 -12.86 14.24 34.01
CA LYS A 240 -14.17 14.25 34.67
C LYS A 240 -15.29 14.85 33.80
N LYS A 241 -14.99 15.90 33.02
CA LYS A 241 -15.94 16.57 32.11
C LYS A 241 -16.21 15.74 30.85
N ASN A 242 -15.16 15.16 30.25
CA ASN A 242 -15.22 14.60 28.90
C ASN A 242 -15.22 13.08 28.83
N GLY A 243 -14.93 12.38 29.93
CA GLY A 243 -14.85 10.91 29.99
C GLY A 243 -13.59 10.30 29.35
N LEU A 244 -12.64 11.13 28.91
CA LEU A 244 -11.42 10.75 28.20
C LEU A 244 -10.24 11.62 28.65
N LYS A 245 -9.01 11.08 28.57
CA LYS A 245 -7.81 11.79 29.02
C LYS A 245 -7.38 12.83 27.99
N LEU A 246 -7.05 14.04 28.45
CA LEU A 246 -6.30 15.02 27.67
C LEU A 246 -4.93 14.43 27.28
N GLY A 247 -4.67 14.34 25.97
CA GLY A 247 -3.40 13.89 25.39
C GLY A 247 -2.49 15.07 25.05
N PHE A 248 -1.40 14.78 24.33
CA PHE A 248 -0.60 15.83 23.66
C PHE A 248 -1.03 16.05 22.21
N MET A 249 -1.71 15.08 21.58
CA MET A 249 -2.00 15.12 20.15
C MET A 249 -2.95 16.27 19.79
N SER A 250 -3.96 16.56 20.62
CA SER A 250 -4.82 17.73 20.45
C SER A 250 -4.05 19.05 20.43
N PHE A 251 -3.07 19.26 21.31
CA PHE A 251 -2.19 20.43 21.27
C PHE A 251 -1.41 20.52 19.96
N PHE A 252 -0.80 19.41 19.51
CA PHE A 252 -0.06 19.39 18.24
C PHE A 252 -0.95 19.58 17.01
N VAL A 253 -2.18 19.04 17.01
CA VAL A 253 -3.16 19.30 15.95
C VAL A 253 -3.57 20.78 15.94
N LYS A 254 -3.86 21.39 17.09
CA LYS A 254 -4.18 22.83 17.18
C LYS A 254 -3.00 23.72 16.76
N ALA A 255 -1.78 23.41 17.18
CA ALA A 255 -0.58 24.12 16.79
C ALA A 255 -0.28 23.98 15.28
N ALA A 256 -0.41 22.77 14.73
CA ALA A 256 -0.28 22.53 13.29
C ALA A 256 -1.34 23.30 12.50
N VAL A 257 -2.62 23.27 12.89
CA VAL A 257 -3.69 24.06 12.26
C VAL A 257 -3.39 25.56 12.28
N ALA A 258 -2.92 26.10 13.42
CA ALA A 258 -2.55 27.51 13.51
C ALA A 258 -1.36 27.86 12.59
N ALA A 259 -0.38 26.97 12.47
CA ALA A 259 0.75 27.12 11.56
C ALA A 259 0.34 26.98 10.08
N LEU A 260 -0.54 26.04 9.71
CA LEU A 260 -1.11 25.91 8.36
C LEU A 260 -1.92 27.15 7.97
N LYS A 261 -2.68 27.75 8.90
CA LYS A 261 -3.40 29.02 8.68
C LYS A 261 -2.45 30.21 8.42
N ALA A 262 -1.26 30.18 9.00
CA ALA A 262 -0.25 31.21 8.82
C ALA A 262 0.68 30.97 7.62
N VAL A 263 0.79 29.72 7.13
CA VAL A 263 1.61 29.32 5.98
C VAL A 263 0.79 28.39 5.06
N PRO A 264 -0.16 28.94 4.27
CA PRO A 264 -1.15 28.14 3.54
C PRO A 264 -0.58 27.22 2.45
N THR A 265 0.60 27.52 1.93
CA THR A 265 1.35 26.72 0.95
C THR A 265 1.64 25.31 1.44
N ILE A 266 1.90 25.12 2.73
CA ILE A 266 2.12 23.80 3.35
C ILE A 266 0.82 22.98 3.43
N ASN A 267 -0.34 23.64 3.45
CA ASN A 267 -1.64 22.98 3.33
C ASN A 267 -2.07 22.79 1.86
N GLY A 268 -1.15 22.93 0.90
CA GLY A 268 -1.42 22.73 -0.52
C GLY A 268 -0.97 21.36 -1.05
N ARG A 269 -1.12 21.19 -2.37
CA ARG A 269 -0.58 20.06 -3.16
C ARG A 269 -0.28 20.51 -4.59
N ILE A 270 0.49 19.69 -5.31
CA ILE A 270 0.62 19.78 -6.77
C ILE A 270 -0.39 18.83 -7.43
N GLU A 271 -1.07 19.29 -8.47
CA GLU A 271 -1.99 18.49 -9.28
C GLU A 271 -1.76 18.80 -10.77
N GLY A 272 -1.04 17.91 -11.47
CA GLY A 272 -0.54 18.23 -12.81
C GLY A 272 0.49 19.37 -12.75
N ASP A 273 0.25 20.42 -13.52
CA ASP A 273 1.04 21.66 -13.52
C ASP A 273 0.51 22.72 -12.52
N ASP A 274 -0.65 22.46 -11.88
CA ASP A 274 -1.32 23.40 -10.97
C ASP A 274 -0.91 23.21 -9.49
N PHE A 275 -0.88 24.32 -8.75
CA PHE A 275 -0.85 24.32 -7.30
C PHE A 275 -2.27 24.45 -6.73
N ILE A 276 -2.68 23.50 -5.88
CA ILE A 276 -3.99 23.51 -5.24
C ILE A 276 -3.85 23.81 -3.75
N GLN A 277 -4.30 24.98 -3.32
CA GLN A 277 -4.40 25.34 -1.90
C GLN A 277 -5.66 24.73 -1.26
N ASN A 278 -5.53 24.02 -0.14
CA ASN A 278 -6.70 23.58 0.63
C ASN A 278 -7.10 24.64 1.66
N ASN A 279 -8.37 25.05 1.65
CA ASN A 279 -8.95 26.00 2.63
C ASN A 279 -9.68 25.30 3.79
N PHE A 280 -9.38 24.03 4.01
CA PHE A 280 -9.88 23.17 5.08
C PHE A 280 -8.71 22.40 5.71
N TYR A 281 -8.90 21.89 6.93
CA TYR A 281 -7.81 21.39 7.77
C TYR A 281 -8.08 19.96 8.22
N ASP A 282 -7.91 19.03 7.28
CA ASP A 282 -8.15 17.60 7.48
C ASP A 282 -6.83 16.91 7.80
N ILE A 283 -6.59 16.64 9.08
CA ILE A 283 -5.27 16.22 9.58
C ILE A 283 -5.20 14.70 9.69
N GLY A 284 -4.37 14.08 8.87
CA GLY A 284 -3.97 12.68 9.01
C GLY A 284 -3.18 12.47 10.31
N VAL A 285 -3.57 11.51 11.13
CA VAL A 285 -2.85 11.14 12.36
C VAL A 285 -2.36 9.71 12.21
N ALA A 286 -1.04 9.53 12.14
CA ALA A 286 -0.46 8.22 11.91
C ALA A 286 -0.57 7.32 13.16
N VAL A 287 -1.25 6.19 13.01
CA VAL A 287 -1.50 5.18 14.05
C VAL A 287 -0.78 3.89 13.67
N GLY A 288 0.13 3.43 14.54
CA GLY A 288 0.78 2.13 14.40
C GLY A 288 -0.09 0.98 14.93
N THR A 289 -0.15 -0.10 14.16
CA THR A 289 -0.84 -1.36 14.48
C THR A 289 0.08 -2.54 14.20
N GLU A 290 -0.30 -3.74 14.66
CA GLU A 290 0.42 -4.99 14.33
C GLU A 290 0.46 -5.29 12.82
N ARG A 291 -0.54 -4.81 12.06
CA ARG A 291 -0.62 -4.94 10.60
C ARG A 291 0.18 -3.86 9.85
N GLY A 292 0.73 -2.88 10.57
CA GLY A 292 1.50 -1.76 10.02
C GLY A 292 0.96 -0.39 10.41
N LEU A 293 1.44 0.64 9.72
CA LEU A 293 1.03 2.03 9.92
C LEU A 293 -0.20 2.36 9.07
N VAL A 294 -1.21 2.99 9.66
CA VAL A 294 -2.37 3.55 8.98
C VAL A 294 -2.50 5.04 9.34
N VAL A 295 -3.08 5.85 8.45
CA VAL A 295 -3.20 7.31 8.64
C VAL A 295 -4.67 7.73 8.53
N PRO A 296 -5.49 7.48 9.57
CA PRO A 296 -6.84 8.01 9.64
C PRO A 296 -6.85 9.55 9.70
N VAL A 297 -7.89 10.17 9.12
CA VAL A 297 -7.99 11.61 8.89
C VAL A 297 -9.01 12.25 9.83
N VAL A 298 -8.52 13.11 10.73
CA VAL A 298 -9.35 13.96 11.59
C VAL A 298 -9.88 15.12 10.75
N ARG A 299 -11.13 14.99 10.28
CA ARG A 299 -11.85 16.01 9.50
C ARG A 299 -12.04 17.31 10.28
N ASP A 300 -12.02 18.45 9.61
CA ASP A 300 -12.38 19.76 10.18
C ASP A 300 -11.66 20.08 11.52
N ALA A 301 -10.38 19.73 11.61
CA ALA A 301 -9.63 19.76 12.87
C ALA A 301 -9.52 21.18 13.48
N ASP A 302 -9.70 22.22 12.66
CA ASP A 302 -9.72 23.61 13.10
C ASP A 302 -11.01 23.98 13.85
N LYS A 303 -12.13 23.33 13.55
CA LYS A 303 -13.46 23.58 14.17
C LYS A 303 -13.70 22.75 15.45
N LYS A 304 -12.97 21.66 15.64
CA LYS A 304 -13.17 20.70 16.74
C LYS A 304 -12.64 21.19 18.08
N SER A 305 -13.28 20.80 19.19
CA SER A 305 -12.73 21.05 20.53
C SER A 305 -11.53 20.15 20.85
N PHE A 306 -10.77 20.43 21.90
CA PHE A 306 -9.77 19.48 22.41
C PHE A 306 -10.38 18.11 22.77
N ALA A 307 -11.62 18.11 23.29
CA ALA A 307 -12.34 16.88 23.62
C ALA A 307 -12.73 16.06 22.38
N ASP A 308 -13.14 16.73 21.30
CA ASP A 308 -13.47 16.07 20.03
C ASP A 308 -12.22 15.51 19.36
N LEU A 309 -11.11 16.27 19.33
CA LEU A 309 -9.83 15.83 18.78
C LEU A 309 -9.29 14.58 19.49
N GLU A 310 -9.25 14.57 20.81
CA GLU A 310 -8.80 13.39 21.58
C GLU A 310 -9.77 12.20 21.44
N ARG A 311 -11.08 12.44 21.28
CA ARG A 311 -12.08 11.39 21.03
C ARG A 311 -11.87 10.74 19.66
N ASP A 312 -11.78 11.53 18.59
CA ASP A 312 -11.56 11.04 17.23
C ASP A 312 -10.27 10.20 17.17
N ILE A 313 -9.18 10.71 17.74
CA ILE A 313 -7.88 10.02 17.75
C ILE A 313 -7.96 8.71 18.55
N ALA A 314 -8.68 8.68 19.69
CA ALA A 314 -8.90 7.45 20.45
C ALA A 314 -9.75 6.43 19.70
N ASP A 315 -10.84 6.87 19.05
CA ASP A 315 -11.74 6.01 18.28
C ASP A 315 -11.05 5.47 17.01
N TYR A 316 -10.26 6.29 16.32
CA TYR A 316 -9.42 5.84 15.21
C TYR A 316 -8.34 4.87 15.69
N ALA A 317 -7.68 5.13 16.82
CA ALA A 317 -6.69 4.20 17.39
C ALA A 317 -7.31 2.83 17.76
N LYS A 318 -8.56 2.83 18.25
CA LYS A 318 -9.34 1.62 18.50
C LYS A 318 -9.69 0.89 17.20
N LYS A 319 -10.32 1.58 16.24
CA LYS A 319 -10.67 1.03 14.91
C LYS A 319 -9.46 0.47 14.18
N ALA A 320 -8.31 1.14 14.25
CA ALA A 320 -7.05 0.71 13.64
C ALA A 320 -6.59 -0.65 14.17
N ARG A 321 -6.55 -0.81 15.51
CA ARG A 321 -6.18 -2.09 16.16
C ARG A 321 -7.19 -3.20 15.87
N GLU A 322 -8.47 -2.85 15.82
CA GLU A 322 -9.55 -3.79 15.48
C GLU A 322 -9.65 -4.11 13.98
N GLY A 323 -8.89 -3.43 13.11
CA GLY A 323 -8.97 -3.60 11.65
C GLY A 323 -10.26 -3.03 11.01
N LYS A 324 -10.99 -2.16 11.70
CA LYS A 324 -12.32 -1.64 11.34
C LYS A 324 -12.32 -0.20 10.79
N LEU A 325 -11.16 0.34 10.41
CA LEU A 325 -11.10 1.62 9.71
C LEU A 325 -11.74 1.48 8.32
N LYS A 326 -12.56 2.46 7.94
CA LYS A 326 -13.15 2.54 6.60
C LYS A 326 -12.24 3.31 5.65
N ILE A 327 -12.48 3.15 4.34
CA ILE A 327 -11.66 3.78 3.29
C ILE A 327 -11.80 5.31 3.33
N GLU A 328 -12.99 5.83 3.64
CA GLU A 328 -13.29 7.26 3.71
C GLU A 328 -12.60 7.94 4.90
N GLU A 329 -12.25 7.16 5.92
CA GLU A 329 -11.47 7.59 7.09
C GLU A 329 -9.96 7.68 6.77
N LEU A 330 -9.49 7.06 5.68
CA LEU A 330 -8.07 6.95 5.29
C LEU A 330 -7.67 7.85 4.11
N GLN A 331 -8.58 8.66 3.58
CA GLN A 331 -8.37 9.44 2.34
C GLN A 331 -8.61 10.94 2.53
N GLY A 332 -8.08 11.77 1.63
CA GLY A 332 -8.43 13.20 1.56
C GLY A 332 -7.99 14.07 2.74
N GLY A 333 -7.01 13.63 3.55
CA GLY A 333 -6.32 14.53 4.48
C GLY A 333 -5.37 15.47 3.73
N THR A 334 -5.16 16.68 4.23
CA THR A 334 -4.34 17.72 3.60
C THR A 334 -2.92 17.78 4.17
N PHE A 335 -2.73 17.35 5.42
CA PHE A 335 -1.46 17.32 6.14
C PHE A 335 -1.42 16.10 7.07
N THR A 336 -0.24 15.58 7.40
CA THR A 336 -0.10 14.44 8.34
C THR A 336 0.73 14.82 9.58
N ILE A 337 0.35 14.29 10.75
CA ILE A 337 1.17 14.25 11.96
C ILE A 337 1.51 12.79 12.26
N SER A 338 2.79 12.48 12.45
CA SER A 338 3.30 11.15 12.77
C SER A 338 4.16 11.20 14.03
N ASN A 339 3.87 10.36 15.02
CA ASN A 339 4.59 10.35 16.29
C ASN A 339 5.45 9.09 16.42
N GLY A 340 6.72 9.19 16.01
CA GLY A 340 7.73 8.14 16.24
C GLY A 340 8.23 8.08 17.69
N GLY A 341 7.96 9.12 18.48
CA GLY A 341 8.38 9.21 19.88
C GLY A 341 7.78 8.15 20.80
N VAL A 342 6.59 7.62 20.47
CA VAL A 342 5.98 6.50 21.21
C VAL A 342 6.78 5.18 21.08
N TYR A 343 7.61 5.06 20.05
CA TYR A 343 8.56 3.95 19.86
C TYR A 343 9.99 4.30 20.30
N GLY A 344 10.17 5.46 20.95
CA GLY A 344 11.47 5.94 21.41
C GLY A 344 12.35 6.58 20.33
N SER A 345 11.83 6.82 19.11
CA SER A 345 12.58 7.51 18.05
C SER A 345 13.00 8.91 18.50
N LEU A 346 14.30 9.20 18.46
CA LEU A 346 14.86 10.50 18.84
C LEU A 346 14.77 11.50 17.69
N LEU A 347 15.05 11.07 16.47
CA LEU A 347 15.07 11.91 15.27
C LEU A 347 14.85 11.02 14.04
N SER A 348 14.04 11.49 13.09
CA SER A 348 13.78 10.80 11.82
C SER A 348 13.24 11.78 10.78
N THR A 349 13.41 11.45 9.51
CA THR A 349 12.84 12.15 8.35
C THR A 349 11.55 11.46 7.93
N PRO A 350 10.36 11.96 8.32
CA PRO A 350 9.10 11.34 7.89
C PRO A 350 8.94 11.44 6.36
N ILE A 351 8.43 10.38 5.73
CA ILE A 351 8.10 10.39 4.29
C ILE A 351 6.70 10.97 4.13
N LEU A 352 6.49 11.81 3.10
CA LEU A 352 5.17 12.37 2.76
C LEU A 352 4.12 11.26 2.56
N ASN A 353 2.85 11.62 2.75
CA ASN A 353 1.71 10.78 2.40
C ASN A 353 0.99 11.39 1.18
N PRO A 354 1.35 11.01 -0.06
CA PRO A 354 0.79 11.63 -1.26
C PRO A 354 -0.75 11.55 -1.29
N PRO A 355 -1.45 12.62 -1.73
CA PRO A 355 -0.92 13.79 -2.43
C PRO A 355 -0.49 14.96 -1.52
N GLN A 356 -0.32 14.76 -0.21
CA GLN A 356 0.02 15.84 0.72
C GLN A 356 1.47 16.31 0.55
N SER A 357 1.68 17.63 0.67
CA SER A 357 2.99 18.25 0.54
C SER A 357 3.70 18.53 1.87
N GLY A 358 3.14 18.13 3.02
CA GLY A 358 3.76 18.29 4.33
C GLY A 358 3.41 17.18 5.34
N ILE A 359 4.39 16.82 6.18
CA ILE A 359 4.22 15.90 7.31
C ILE A 359 5.08 16.33 8.51
N LEU A 360 4.44 16.43 9.68
CA LEU A 360 5.10 16.72 10.96
C LEU A 360 5.47 15.41 11.68
N GLY A 361 6.76 15.18 11.87
CA GLY A 361 7.33 14.12 12.70
C GLY A 361 7.56 14.60 14.14
N MET A 362 6.84 13.99 15.09
CA MET A 362 7.04 14.14 16.53
C MET A 362 7.92 13.01 17.08
N HIS A 363 8.86 13.34 17.94
CA HIS A 363 9.84 12.41 18.49
C HIS A 363 9.71 12.22 20.01
N LYS A 364 10.60 11.40 20.59
CA LYS A 364 10.60 11.08 22.01
C LYS A 364 10.79 12.36 22.82
N ILE A 365 9.92 12.56 23.81
CA ILE A 365 10.17 13.54 24.88
C ILE A 365 11.19 12.93 25.84
N MET A 366 12.29 13.64 26.09
CA MET A 366 13.30 13.21 27.06
C MET A 366 13.89 14.41 27.79
N GLU A 367 14.27 14.19 29.05
CA GLU A 367 15.01 15.18 29.83
C GLU A 367 16.39 15.44 29.20
N ARG A 368 16.73 16.72 29.02
CA ARG A 368 18.03 17.16 28.49
C ARG A 368 18.55 18.36 29.27
N PRO A 369 19.86 18.45 29.53
CA PRO A 369 20.48 19.69 29.97
C PRO A 369 20.49 20.67 28.78
N ILE A 370 19.88 21.83 28.97
CA ILE A 370 19.82 22.91 27.97
C ILE A 370 20.19 24.24 28.64
N ALA A 371 20.72 25.18 27.86
CA ALA A 371 21.08 26.50 28.35
C ALA A 371 19.89 27.47 28.23
N VAL A 372 19.40 28.00 29.35
CA VAL A 372 18.39 29.06 29.42
C VAL A 372 18.93 30.20 30.25
N ASN A 373 18.94 31.41 29.67
CA ASN A 373 19.39 32.64 30.33
C ASN A 373 20.80 32.53 30.98
N GLY A 374 21.70 31.78 30.33
CA GLY A 374 23.07 31.53 30.81
C GLY A 374 23.22 30.41 31.85
N ALA A 375 22.13 29.81 32.33
CA ALA A 375 22.15 28.68 33.25
C ALA A 375 21.86 27.35 32.54
N VAL A 376 22.52 26.27 32.94
CA VAL A 376 22.16 24.90 32.50
C VAL A 376 21.01 24.41 33.36
N VAL A 377 19.89 24.10 32.72
CA VAL A 377 18.68 23.56 33.36
C VAL A 377 18.25 22.28 32.65
N VAL A 378 17.62 21.36 33.39
CA VAL A 378 17.02 20.15 32.78
C VAL A 378 15.62 20.49 32.28
N ARG A 379 15.33 20.18 31.01
CA ARG A 379 14.00 20.35 30.42
C ARG A 379 13.54 19.09 29.67
N PRO A 380 12.23 18.81 29.61
CA PRO A 380 11.66 17.75 28.79
C PRO A 380 11.63 18.22 27.32
N MET A 381 12.64 17.85 26.54
CA MET A 381 12.78 18.30 25.14
C MET A 381 12.23 17.26 24.16
N MET A 382 11.68 17.73 23.04
CA MET A 382 11.28 16.94 21.88
C MET A 382 11.97 17.48 20.61
N TYR A 383 12.35 16.60 19.68
CA TYR A 383 12.64 17.01 18.30
C TYR A 383 11.37 17.02 17.44
N LEU A 384 11.16 18.11 16.73
CA LEU A 384 10.15 18.22 15.67
C LEU A 384 10.86 18.22 14.32
N ALA A 385 10.31 17.45 13.37
CA ALA A 385 10.78 17.40 11.99
C ALA A 385 9.61 17.75 11.06
N LEU A 386 9.77 18.73 10.17
CA LEU A 386 8.85 18.93 9.05
C LEU A 386 9.52 18.40 7.80
N SER A 387 8.97 17.33 7.21
CA SER A 387 9.28 16.99 5.81
C SER A 387 8.25 17.62 4.90
N TYR A 388 8.69 18.18 3.78
CA TYR A 388 7.87 18.92 2.85
C TYR A 388 8.31 18.74 1.40
N ASP A 389 7.41 18.99 0.45
CA ASP A 389 7.72 18.98 -0.98
C ASP A 389 8.32 20.33 -1.40
N HIS A 390 9.64 20.37 -1.56
CA HIS A 390 10.41 21.57 -1.88
C HIS A 390 10.14 22.12 -3.31
N ARG A 391 9.24 21.49 -4.08
CA ARG A 391 8.75 22.03 -5.36
C ARG A 391 7.76 23.20 -5.19
N ILE A 392 7.09 23.30 -4.05
CA ILE A 392 6.08 24.34 -3.77
C ILE A 392 6.19 25.00 -2.39
N ILE A 393 7.05 24.47 -1.50
CA ILE A 393 7.26 25.02 -0.16
C ILE A 393 8.73 25.41 -0.05
N ASP A 394 8.99 26.70 0.12
CA ASP A 394 10.35 27.21 0.30
C ASP A 394 10.86 26.99 1.73
N GLY A 395 12.18 26.94 1.91
CA GLY A 395 12.81 26.79 3.23
C GLY A 395 12.37 27.84 4.26
N LYS A 396 12.04 29.07 3.82
CA LYS A 396 11.48 30.12 4.68
C LYS A 396 10.11 29.72 5.24
N GLU A 397 9.25 29.16 4.39
CA GLU A 397 7.88 28.77 4.75
C GLU A 397 7.90 27.57 5.69
N ALA A 398 8.70 26.55 5.35
CA ALA A 398 8.91 25.37 6.17
C ALA A 398 9.43 25.70 7.59
N VAL A 399 10.41 26.60 7.69
CA VAL A 399 10.95 27.07 8.98
C VAL A 399 9.91 27.92 9.72
N THR A 400 9.20 28.81 9.03
CA THR A 400 8.14 29.65 9.64
C THR A 400 7.03 28.77 10.25
N PHE A 401 6.62 27.72 9.55
CA PHE A 401 5.65 26.75 10.06
C PHE A 401 6.17 26.00 11.28
N LEU A 402 7.39 25.44 11.20
CA LEU A 402 7.92 24.61 12.28
C LEU A 402 8.17 25.43 13.56
N ILE A 403 8.59 26.69 13.40
CA ILE A 403 8.66 27.66 14.50
C ILE A 403 7.26 27.93 15.07
N LYS A 404 6.23 28.13 14.26
CA LYS A 404 4.86 28.36 14.77
C LYS A 404 4.28 27.16 15.50
N VAL A 405 4.58 25.94 15.07
CA VAL A 405 4.22 24.73 15.83
C VAL A 405 4.95 24.72 17.18
N LYS A 406 6.28 24.98 17.19
CA LYS A 406 7.08 25.09 18.41
C LYS A 406 6.53 26.17 19.36
N GLU A 407 6.26 27.38 18.89
CA GLU A 407 5.67 28.49 19.66
C GLU A 407 4.34 28.09 20.32
N GLY A 408 3.46 27.41 19.58
CA GLY A 408 2.18 26.92 20.10
C GLY A 408 2.31 25.82 21.15
N ILE A 409 3.43 25.11 21.22
CA ILE A 409 3.69 24.05 22.20
C ILE A 409 4.48 24.58 23.42
N GLU A 410 5.43 25.49 23.19
CA GLU A 410 6.21 26.17 24.23
C GLU A 410 5.38 27.24 24.97
N ASN A 411 4.36 27.80 24.33
CA ASN A 411 3.39 28.71 24.93
C ASN A 411 1.95 28.29 24.59
N PRO A 412 1.43 27.20 25.19
CA PRO A 412 0.14 26.61 24.82
C PRO A 412 -1.05 27.53 25.11
N LYS A 413 -0.88 28.58 25.92
CA LYS A 413 -1.89 29.62 26.18
C LYS A 413 -2.21 30.46 24.93
N THR A 414 -1.40 30.38 23.89
CA THR A 414 -1.67 31.00 22.57
C THR A 414 -2.61 30.16 21.70
N LEU A 415 -2.82 28.89 22.02
CA LEU A 415 -3.76 28.01 21.33
C LEU A 415 -5.21 28.28 21.81
N PRO A 416 -6.22 28.00 20.97
CA PRO A 416 -7.63 28.11 21.36
C PRO A 416 -8.04 26.99 22.33
N ILE A 417 -7.70 27.14 23.61
CA ILE A 417 -8.06 26.23 24.72
C ILE A 417 -9.54 26.39 25.09
N ASP A 418 -10.22 25.29 25.39
CA ASP A 418 -11.68 25.20 25.58
C ASP A 418 -12.14 24.39 26.82
N PHE A 419 -11.24 24.12 27.77
CA PHE A 419 -11.46 23.21 28.91
C PHE A 419 -11.10 23.76 30.30
#